data_AF-A0A2T2VY40-F1
#
_entry.id   AF-A0A2T2VY40-F1
#
_cell.length_a   1.000
_cell.length_b   1.000
_cell.length_c   1.000
_cell.angle_alpha   90.00
_cell.angle_beta   90.00
_cell.angle_gamma   90.00
#
_symmetry.space_group_name_H-M   'P 1'
#
loop_
_entity.id
_entity.type
_entity.pdbx_description
1 polymer ?
#
loop_
_entity_poly.entity_id
_entity_poly.type
_entity_poly.pdbx_seq_one_letter_code
_entity_poly.pdbx_strand_id
1 'polypeptide(L)'
;VKLGAIAQAVANVALARQLGVDLRGIVLNCPQPLTAQEIDQWAPASLIMNLAQTPVLGTLPYLPNPESTEALALAAADLEIEALTPTLNLTPAKSR
;
A
#
# COMPACT_ATOMS: atom_id res chain seq x y z
N VAL A 1 8.11 0.78 -6.66
CA VAL A 1 7.84 -0.06 -7.83
C VAL A 1 9.09 -0.05 -8.68
N LYS A 2 9.62 -1.24 -9.00
CA LYS A 2 10.81 -1.45 -9.80
C LYS A 2 10.87 -2.93 -10.21
N LEU A 3 11.74 -3.29 -11.13
CA LEU A 3 12.02 -4.69 -11.43
C LEU A 3 12.37 -5.47 -10.15
N GLY A 4 11.73 -6.62 -9.96
CA GLY A 4 11.89 -7.44 -8.76
C GLY A 4 10.99 -7.05 -7.58
N ALA A 5 10.08 -6.09 -7.74
CA ALA A 5 9.16 -5.69 -6.67
C ALA A 5 8.31 -6.85 -6.13
N ILE A 6 7.90 -7.79 -6.99
CA ILE A 6 7.15 -8.99 -6.57
C ILE A 6 7.98 -9.82 -5.60
N ALA A 7 9.21 -10.19 -5.98
CA ALA A 7 10.10 -11.01 -5.15
C ALA A 7 10.41 -10.32 -3.82
N GLN A 8 10.66 -9.01 -3.85
CA GLN A 8 10.91 -8.23 -2.64
C GLN A 8 9.69 -8.22 -1.70
N ALA A 9 8.49 -8.01 -2.24
CA ALA A 9 7.26 -7.99 -1.45
C ALA A 9 7.03 -9.35 -0.77
N VAL A 10 7.12 -10.45 -1.53
CA VAL A 10 6.93 -11.81 -1.00
C VAL A 10 7.98 -12.14 0.07
N ALA A 11 9.25 -11.80 -0.16
CA ALA A 11 10.33 -12.04 0.81
C ALA A 11 10.12 -11.25 2.11
N ASN A 12 9.76 -9.97 2.01
CA ASN A 12 9.52 -9.13 3.19
C ASN A 12 8.29 -9.58 3.99
N VAL A 13 7.23 -10.04 3.31
CA VAL A 13 6.04 -10.61 3.96
C VAL A 13 6.40 -11.90 4.70
N ALA A 14 7.17 -12.79 4.07
CA ALA A 14 7.64 -14.01 4.71
C ALA A 14 8.51 -13.71 5.95
N LEU A 15 9.42 -12.73 5.85
CA LEU A 15 10.24 -12.29 6.96
C LEU A 15 9.39 -11.70 8.10
N ALA A 16 8.43 -10.82 7.79
CA ALA A 16 7.52 -10.26 8.79
C ALA A 16 6.78 -11.36 9.57
N ARG A 17 6.28 -12.38 8.87
CA ARG A 17 5.65 -13.56 9.49
C ARG A 17 6.60 -14.33 10.41
N GLN A 18 7.85 -14.56 9.97
CA GLN A 18 8.85 -15.24 10.78
C GLN A 18 9.19 -14.47 12.06
N LEU A 19 9.16 -13.15 12.01
CA LEU A 19 9.43 -12.27 13.14
C LEU A 19 8.19 -11.94 13.99
N GLY A 20 7.01 -12.47 13.64
CA GLY A 20 5.76 -12.21 14.36
C GLY A 20 5.24 -10.77 14.21
N VAL A 21 5.63 -10.07 13.13
CA VAL A 21 5.10 -8.75 12.80
C VAL A 21 3.71 -8.90 12.16
N ASP A 22 2.70 -8.21 12.71
CA ASP A 22 1.36 -8.14 12.13
C ASP A 22 1.35 -7.23 10.89
N LEU A 23 1.75 -7.79 9.75
CA LEU A 23 1.74 -7.10 8.47
C LEU A 23 0.33 -7.08 7.88
N ARG A 24 -0.32 -5.91 7.94
CA ARG A 24 -1.72 -5.75 7.54
C ARG A 24 -1.94 -5.49 6.05
N GLY A 25 -0.93 -4.99 5.34
CA GLY A 25 -1.05 -4.66 3.92
C GLY A 25 0.25 -4.14 3.30
N ILE A 26 0.21 -3.90 2.00
CA ILE A 26 1.34 -3.47 1.18
C ILE A 26 0.93 -2.22 0.39
N VAL A 27 1.78 -1.19 0.38
CA VAL A 27 1.61 -0.03 -0.51
C VAL A 27 2.72 -0.05 -1.56
N LEU A 28 2.33 0.07 -2.84
CA LEU A 28 3.27 0.13 -3.94
C LEU A 28 3.72 1.58 -4.16
N ASN A 29 4.84 1.99 -3.56
CA ASN A 29 5.37 3.34 -3.73
C ASN A 29 6.17 3.48 -5.05
N CYS A 30 5.91 4.50 -5.86
CA CYS A 30 6.66 4.84 -7.08
C CYS A 30 7.76 5.88 -6.79
N PRO A 31 9.03 5.49 -6.63
CA PRO A 31 10.12 6.43 -6.28
C PRO A 31 10.55 7.35 -7.44
N GLN A 32 10.07 7.07 -8.64
CA GLN A 32 10.28 7.85 -9.86
C GLN A 32 8.97 7.88 -10.65
N PRO A 33 8.77 8.84 -11.56
CA PRO A 33 7.60 8.85 -12.43
C PRO A 33 7.52 7.52 -13.20
N LEU A 34 6.39 6.83 -13.08
CA LEU A 34 6.11 5.58 -13.78
C LEU A 34 4.73 5.64 -14.40
N THR A 35 4.59 5.04 -15.57
CA THR A 35 3.31 4.84 -16.22
C THR A 35 2.54 3.69 -15.58
N ALA A 36 1.22 3.66 -15.74
CA ALA A 36 0.39 2.55 -15.27
C ALA A 36 0.84 1.20 -15.87
N GLN A 37 1.30 1.20 -17.12
CA GLN A 37 1.81 0.00 -17.80
C GLN A 37 3.09 -0.53 -17.16
N GLU A 38 4.05 0.35 -16.82
CA GLU A 38 5.27 -0.06 -16.12
C GLU A 38 4.97 -0.60 -14.72
N ILE A 39 4.01 0.00 -14.03
CA ILE A 39 3.57 -0.46 -12.71
C ILE A 39 2.96 -1.86 -12.81
N ASP A 40 2.05 -2.08 -13.75
CA ASP A 40 1.43 -3.39 -13.98
C ASP A 40 2.45 -4.45 -14.43
N GLN A 41 3.46 -4.06 -15.22
CA GLN A 41 4.51 -4.97 -15.65
C GLN A 41 5.45 -5.40 -14.50
N TRP A 42 5.84 -4.46 -13.63
CA TRP A 42 6.87 -4.71 -12.61
C TRP A 42 6.31 -5.10 -11.24
N ALA A 43 5.12 -4.63 -10.91
CA ALA A 43 4.46 -4.84 -9.63
C ALA A 43 2.92 -4.99 -9.80
N PRO A 44 2.45 -5.97 -10.58
CA PRO A 44 1.01 -6.22 -10.71
C PRO A 44 0.44 -6.58 -9.33
N ALA A 45 -0.47 -5.72 -8.82
CA ALA A 45 -0.97 -5.81 -7.46
C ALA A 45 -1.64 -7.16 -7.17
N SER A 46 -2.43 -7.67 -8.12
CA SER A 46 -3.11 -8.96 -8.02
C SER A 46 -2.14 -10.14 -7.83
N LEU A 47 -1.04 -10.15 -8.58
CA LEU A 47 -0.02 -11.19 -8.47
C LEU A 47 0.73 -11.10 -7.14
N ILE A 48 1.08 -9.89 -6.71
CA ILE A 48 1.70 -9.66 -5.39
C ILE A 48 0.78 -10.16 -4.28
N MET A 49 -0.50 -9.79 -4.31
CA MET A 49 -1.49 -10.25 -3.33
C MET A 49 -1.60 -11.77 -3.28
N ASN A 50 -1.67 -12.41 -4.45
CA ASN A 50 -1.77 -13.87 -4.56
C ASN A 50 -0.53 -14.59 -4.03
N LEU A 51 0.67 -14.07 -4.29
CA LEU A 51 1.91 -14.72 -3.84
C LEU A 51 2.22 -14.41 -2.37
N ALA A 52 2.01 -13.17 -1.93
CA ALA A 52 2.27 -12.74 -0.56
C ALA A 52 1.16 -13.15 0.41
N GLN A 53 -0.06 -13.42 -0.07
CA GLN A 53 -1.24 -13.62 0.77
C GLN A 53 -1.44 -12.44 1.73
N THR A 54 -1.26 -11.21 1.23
CA THR A 54 -1.36 -9.95 1.96
C THR A 54 -1.94 -8.90 1.01
N PRO A 55 -2.93 -8.10 1.44
CA PRO A 55 -3.57 -7.15 0.53
C PRO A 55 -2.62 -6.04 0.10
N VAL A 56 -2.74 -5.63 -1.16
CA VAL A 56 -2.12 -4.39 -1.65
C VAL A 56 -3.18 -3.30 -1.49
N LEU A 57 -2.87 -2.28 -0.70
CA LEU A 57 -3.78 -1.19 -0.33
C LEU A 57 -3.83 -0.07 -1.36
N GLY A 58 -3.01 -0.17 -2.40
CA GLY A 58 -2.94 0.84 -3.46
C GLY A 58 -1.50 1.15 -3.86
N THR A 59 -1.39 2.13 -4.77
CA THR A 59 -0.12 2.59 -5.33
C THR A 59 0.05 4.06 -5.00
N LEU A 60 1.17 4.41 -4.37
CA LEU A 60 1.51 5.80 -4.12
C LEU A 60 2.28 6.34 -5.34
N PRO A 61 1.77 7.36 -6.04
CA PRO A 61 2.42 7.90 -7.22
C PRO A 61 3.72 8.61 -6.88
N TYR A 62 4.53 8.92 -7.90
CA TYR A 62 5.73 9.72 -7.69
C TYR A 62 5.39 11.12 -7.21
N LEU A 63 5.94 11.50 -6.06
CA LEU A 63 5.81 12.84 -5.49
C LEU A 63 7.12 13.58 -5.68
N PRO A 64 7.17 14.64 -6.52
CA PRO A 64 8.39 15.43 -6.72
C PRO A 64 8.81 16.18 -5.45
N ASN A 65 7.86 16.52 -4.58
CA ASN A 65 8.11 17.03 -3.25
C ASN A 65 7.36 16.17 -2.21
N PRO A 66 8.00 15.16 -1.62
CA PRO A 66 7.37 14.27 -0.64
C PRO A 66 7.12 14.94 0.72
N GLU A 67 7.59 16.17 0.96
CA GLU A 67 7.34 16.92 2.20
C GLU A 67 6.07 17.79 2.12
N SER A 68 5.46 17.94 0.93
CA SER A 68 4.19 18.66 0.80
C SER A 68 3.05 17.83 1.39
N THR A 69 2.43 18.37 2.44
CA THR A 69 1.31 17.71 3.11
C THR A 69 0.10 17.59 2.18
N GLU A 70 -0.12 18.58 1.33
CA GLU A 70 -1.20 18.59 0.34
C GLU A 70 -1.00 17.48 -0.71
N ALA A 71 0.22 17.33 -1.22
CA ALA A 71 0.53 16.29 -2.20
C ALA A 71 0.42 14.90 -1.57
N LEU A 72 0.86 14.74 -0.33
CA LEU A 72 0.71 13.49 0.44
C LEU A 72 -0.75 13.16 0.70
N ALA A 73 -1.58 14.15 1.08
CA ALA A 73 -2.99 13.94 1.36
C ALA A 73 -3.76 13.49 0.11
N LEU A 74 -3.47 14.12 -1.03
CA LEU A 74 -4.07 13.72 -2.31
C LEU A 74 -3.66 12.30 -2.70
N ALA A 75 -2.36 11.97 -2.60
CA ALA A 75 -1.86 10.65 -2.92
C ALA A 75 -2.39 9.55 -1.97
N ALA A 76 -2.60 9.88 -0.70
CA ALA A 76 -3.13 8.96 0.30
C ALA A 76 -4.63 8.69 0.13
N ALA A 77 -5.39 9.62 -0.47
CA ALA A 77 -6.83 9.48 -0.68
C ALA A 77 -7.20 8.33 -1.63
N ASP A 78 -6.27 7.93 -2.51
CA ASP A 78 -6.44 6.80 -3.43
C ASP A 78 -6.08 5.44 -2.81
N LEU A 79 -5.62 5.42 -1.54
CA LEU A 79 -5.27 4.19 -0.83
C LEU A 79 -6.45 3.64 -0.04
N GLU A 80 -6.64 2.33 -0.07
CA GLU A 80 -7.70 1.60 0.64
C GLU A 80 -7.28 1.30 2.10
N ILE A 81 -6.81 2.31 2.84
CA ILE A 81 -6.31 2.13 4.22
C ILE A 81 -7.44 1.79 5.19
N GLU A 82 -8.67 2.22 4.88
CA GLU A 82 -9.88 1.97 5.64
C GLU A 82 -10.15 0.46 5.82
N ALA A 83 -9.68 -0.36 4.87
CA ALA A 83 -9.76 -1.83 4.96
C ALA A 83 -8.97 -2.40 6.15
N LEU A 84 -8.01 -1.66 6.70
CA LEU A 84 -7.21 -2.07 7.86
C LEU A 84 -7.90 -1.79 9.19
N THR A 85 -8.84 -0.85 9.21
CA THR A 85 -9.58 -0.51 10.42
C THR A 85 -10.53 -1.65 10.76
N PRO A 86 -10.42 -2.30 11.94
CA PRO A 86 -11.54 -3.08 12.44
C PRO A 86 -12.72 -2.10 12.51
N THR A 87 -13.88 -2.47 11.97
CA THR A 87 -15.11 -1.65 11.95
C THR A 87 -15.19 -0.83 13.22
N LEU A 88 -14.84 0.46 13.13
CA LEU A 88 -15.01 1.35 14.24
C LEU A 88 -16.53 1.44 14.39
N ASN A 89 -17.07 0.76 15.41
CA ASN A 89 -18.41 1.02 15.93
C ASN A 89 -18.36 2.45 16.49
N LEU A 90 -18.34 3.45 15.61
CA LEU A 90 -18.50 4.84 15.94
C LEU A 90 -19.97 5.00 16.34
N THR A 91 -20.27 4.70 17.60
CA THR A 91 -21.51 5.16 18.22
C THR A 91 -21.59 6.66 17.98
N PRO A 92 -22.65 7.19 17.35
CA PRO A 92 -22.76 8.60 17.09
C PRO A 92 -22.67 9.35 18.42
N ALA A 93 -21.75 10.30 18.49
CA ALA A 93 -21.61 11.17 19.65
C ALA A 93 -22.95 11.87 19.88
N LYS A 94 -23.57 11.59 21.04
CA LYS A 94 -24.79 12.28 21.47
C LYS A 94 -24.50 13.77 21.52
N SER A 95 -25.15 14.55 20.65
CA SER A 95 -25.20 16.01 20.76
C SER A 95 -25.81 16.36 22.13
N ARG A 96 -25.06 17.08 22.95
CA ARG A 96 -25.60 17.80 24.10
C ARG A 96 -26.03 19.19 23.68
#